data_AF-A0A1H8FH04-F1
#
_entry.id   AF-A0A1H8FH04-F1
#
_cell.length_a   1.000
_cell.length_b   1.000
_cell.length_c   1.000
_cell.angle_alpha   90.00
_cell.angle_beta   90.00
_cell.angle_gamma   90.00
#
_symmetry.space_group_name_H-M   'P 1'
#
loop_
_entity.id
_entity.type
_entity.pdbx_description
1 polymer ?
#
loop_
_entity_poly.entity_id
_entity_poly.type
_entity_poly.pdbx_seq_one_letter_code
_entity_poly.pdbx_strand_id
1 'polypeptide(L)'
;MKQIKYLMLAMMAFIASATFTACNSDDDNNGKQSNYDRYQQAVNQTVNTQKKSNKVILLVAFGSTWEQAYDTFDKVVDDYKAQFSGWDVYLSFSSAICINNARAGENVDPKDYYDPEHWLTAIGLAGYQQVVVQSLQVIPGEEYRRVRDSYVKDFMNNRNGDFSDKYMKSLDRQVVVGTPLMAEESDAKALAQTLNNEADVKAAVAEGIVAFMGHGNPEGYDYYGGNIRYLQLESYLRELNPNYYVGTVDMDQTYAEDVVEHIKGGKFNFSVGDMMYTMNYDVNLSKKGQLYPLMSIAGDHAHNDMADEEDDESWFSLFNAAGIETAAYEANFSEACWKKYKSGEGYIPGLAERSAVRNLWMNHTRQAINKLGTDEALSTPTTAPEE
;
A
#
# COMPACT_ATOMS: atom_id res chain seq x y z
N MET A 1 -23.72 10.96 32.50
CA MET A 1 -24.56 10.01 31.72
C MET A 1 -24.41 10.34 30.25
N LYS A 2 -23.55 9.59 29.55
CA LYS A 2 -23.68 9.13 28.17
C LYS A 2 -22.36 8.40 27.86
N GLN A 3 -22.51 7.15 27.45
CA GLN A 3 -21.41 6.20 27.27
C GLN A 3 -20.73 6.48 25.93
N ILE A 4 -19.41 6.56 25.96
CA ILE A 4 -18.55 6.57 24.77
C ILE A 4 -18.27 5.11 24.45
N LYS A 5 -18.66 4.67 23.25
CA LYS A 5 -18.37 3.34 22.74
C LYS A 5 -17.03 3.39 22.00
N TYR A 6 -15.96 2.99 22.67
CA TYR A 6 -14.69 2.68 22.01
C TYR A 6 -14.75 1.24 21.51
N LEU A 7 -14.67 1.04 20.19
CA LEU A 7 -14.48 -0.28 19.59
C LEU A 7 -12.98 -0.59 19.53
N MET A 8 -12.36 -0.77 20.70
CA MET A 8 -11.05 -1.40 20.79
C MET A 8 -11.23 -2.91 20.79
N LEU A 9 -10.88 -3.56 19.68
CA LEU A 9 -10.80 -5.02 19.61
C LEU A 9 -9.48 -5.49 20.26
N ALA A 10 -9.39 -5.40 21.58
CA ALA A 10 -8.28 -5.95 22.36
C ALA A 10 -8.61 -7.40 22.77
N MET A 11 -8.02 -8.38 22.08
CA MET A 11 -8.12 -9.79 22.44
C MET A 11 -7.05 -10.14 23.49
N MET A 12 -7.37 -9.98 24.79
CA MET A 12 -6.57 -10.58 25.87
C MET A 12 -7.08 -12.01 26.15
N ALA A 13 -6.27 -13.00 25.80
CA ALA A 13 -6.46 -14.38 26.24
C ALA A 13 -5.86 -14.59 27.64
N PHE A 14 -6.72 -14.94 28.61
CA PHE A 14 -6.34 -15.42 29.93
C PHE A 14 -5.58 -16.76 29.81
N ILE A 15 -4.34 -16.82 30.29
CA ILE A 15 -3.62 -18.08 30.51
C ILE A 15 -4.10 -18.67 31.84
N ALA A 16 -5.05 -19.60 31.78
CA ALA A 16 -5.30 -20.54 32.86
C ALA A 16 -4.45 -21.79 32.61
N SER A 17 -3.51 -22.04 33.50
CA SER A 17 -2.66 -23.23 33.54
C SER A 17 -3.52 -24.49 33.76
N ALA A 18 -3.63 -25.31 32.73
CA ALA A 18 -4.08 -26.69 32.83
C ALA A 18 -3.00 -27.60 32.21
N THR A 19 -2.58 -28.56 33.03
CA THR A 19 -1.58 -29.59 32.77
C THR A 19 -1.84 -30.34 31.46
N PHE A 20 -0.86 -30.37 30.56
CA PHE A 20 -0.90 -31.25 29.38
C PHE A 20 -0.84 -32.71 29.81
N THR A 21 -1.97 -33.41 29.71
CA THR A 21 -2.00 -34.87 29.55
C THR A 21 -1.94 -35.12 28.05
N ALA A 22 -0.86 -35.77 27.59
CA ALA A 22 -0.72 -36.18 26.20
C ALA A 22 -1.79 -37.24 25.88
N CYS A 23 -2.78 -36.86 25.09
CA CYS A 23 -3.69 -37.79 24.43
C CYS A 23 -3.36 -37.82 22.93
N ASN A 24 -2.77 -38.94 22.52
CA ASN A 24 -2.73 -39.38 21.14
C ASN A 24 -4.16 -39.32 20.56
N SER A 25 -4.33 -38.59 19.46
CA SER A 25 -5.54 -38.67 18.62
C SER A 25 -5.09 -38.69 17.16
N ASP A 26 -4.98 -39.90 16.65
CA ASP A 26 -5.21 -40.19 15.24
C ASP A 26 -6.64 -39.75 14.93
N ASP A 27 -6.83 -38.63 14.23
CA ASP A 27 -8.13 -38.17 13.76
C ASP A 27 -8.07 -37.91 12.24
N ASP A 28 -8.61 -38.87 11.49
CA ASP A 28 -9.36 -38.75 10.23
C ASP A 28 -8.90 -37.72 9.20
N ASN A 29 -7.84 -38.07 8.48
CA ASN A 29 -7.43 -37.43 7.23
C ASN A 29 -8.37 -37.87 6.08
N ASN A 30 -9.58 -37.32 6.05
CA ASN A 30 -10.47 -37.37 4.89
C ASN A 30 -9.77 -36.65 3.73
N GLY A 31 -9.32 -37.38 2.70
CA GLY A 31 -8.47 -36.94 1.58
C GLY A 31 -9.00 -35.82 0.68
N LYS A 32 -9.33 -34.66 1.25
CA LYS A 32 -9.59 -33.41 0.54
C LYS A 32 -8.30 -32.60 0.51
N GLN A 33 -7.92 -32.17 -0.69
CA GLN A 33 -6.79 -31.27 -0.94
C GLN A 33 -6.88 -30.03 -0.04
N SER A 34 -5.78 -29.62 0.59
CA SER A 34 -5.77 -28.45 1.47
C SER A 34 -6.02 -27.17 0.66
N ASN A 35 -6.45 -26.09 1.32
CA ASN A 35 -6.59 -24.79 0.66
C ASN A 35 -5.25 -24.30 0.09
N TYR A 36 -4.15 -24.54 0.82
CA TYR A 36 -2.79 -24.23 0.36
C TYR A 36 -2.49 -24.95 -0.95
N ASP A 37 -2.69 -26.27 -1.02
CA ASP A 37 -2.41 -27.07 -2.22
C ASP A 37 -3.25 -26.61 -3.42
N ARG A 38 -4.52 -26.24 -3.18
CA ARG A 38 -5.42 -25.74 -4.23
C ARG A 38 -4.93 -24.39 -4.78
N TYR A 39 -4.55 -23.48 -3.90
CA TYR A 39 -4.04 -22.17 -4.29
C TYR A 39 -2.69 -22.32 -5.00
N GLN A 40 -1.79 -23.15 -4.47
CA GLN A 40 -0.50 -23.41 -5.10
C GLN A 40 -0.66 -24.01 -6.49
N GLN A 41 -1.60 -24.95 -6.68
CA GLN A 41 -1.89 -25.52 -8.00
C GLN A 41 -2.37 -24.45 -9.00
N ALA A 42 -3.25 -23.54 -8.58
CA ALA A 42 -3.75 -22.47 -9.43
C ALA A 42 -2.63 -21.49 -9.85
N VAL A 43 -1.76 -21.10 -8.91
CA VAL A 43 -0.63 -20.21 -9.20
C VAL A 43 0.41 -20.92 -10.08
N ASN A 44 0.73 -22.18 -9.81
CA ASN A 44 1.61 -23.00 -10.65
C ASN A 44 1.09 -23.09 -12.09
N GLN A 45 -0.20 -23.35 -12.27
CA GLN A 45 -0.81 -23.41 -13.60
C GLN A 45 -0.71 -22.06 -14.31
N THR A 46 -0.95 -20.96 -13.59
CA THR A 46 -0.86 -19.60 -14.13
C THR A 46 0.56 -19.31 -14.61
N VAL A 47 1.56 -19.53 -13.76
CA VAL A 47 2.96 -19.29 -14.11
C VAL A 47 3.42 -20.17 -15.27
N ASN A 48 3.13 -21.48 -15.22
CA ASN A 48 3.53 -22.41 -16.29
C ASN A 48 2.90 -22.08 -17.65
N THR A 49 1.69 -21.51 -17.66
CA THR A 49 1.00 -21.12 -18.89
C THR A 49 1.48 -19.78 -19.43
N GLN A 50 1.83 -18.85 -18.54
CA GLN A 50 2.14 -17.46 -18.91
C GLN A 50 3.63 -17.17 -19.08
N LYS A 51 4.51 -18.04 -18.57
CA LYS A 51 5.96 -17.84 -18.64
C LYS A 51 6.45 -17.70 -20.08
N LYS A 52 7.05 -16.55 -20.39
CA LYS A 52 7.67 -16.25 -21.70
C LYS A 52 9.14 -15.84 -21.57
N SER A 53 9.61 -15.59 -20.35
CA SER A 53 10.97 -15.15 -20.06
C SER A 53 11.59 -15.94 -18.90
N ASN A 54 12.90 -15.81 -18.74
CA ASN A 54 13.61 -16.23 -17.51
C ASN A 54 13.63 -15.13 -16.45
N LYS A 55 13.01 -13.98 -16.72
CA LYS A 55 12.95 -12.82 -15.84
C LYS A 55 11.51 -12.54 -15.44
N VAL A 56 11.27 -12.26 -14.16
CA VAL A 56 9.93 -11.97 -13.63
C VAL A 56 9.92 -10.76 -12.70
N ILE A 57 8.88 -9.94 -12.85
CA ILE A 57 8.51 -8.90 -11.88
C ILE A 57 7.24 -9.39 -11.17
N LEU A 58 7.33 -9.58 -9.87
CA LEU A 58 6.17 -9.80 -9.00
C LEU A 58 5.79 -8.46 -8.37
N LEU A 59 4.69 -7.87 -8.81
CA LEU A 59 4.10 -6.69 -8.19
C LEU A 59 3.35 -7.13 -6.93
N VAL A 60 3.61 -6.47 -5.80
CA VAL A 60 2.96 -6.79 -4.52
C VAL A 60 2.23 -5.57 -4.00
N ALA A 61 0.90 -5.61 -4.04
CA ALA A 61 0.02 -4.60 -3.43
C ALA A 61 -0.47 -5.07 -2.05
N PHE A 62 -1.01 -4.17 -1.24
CA PHE A 62 -1.73 -4.57 -0.04
C PHE A 62 -2.95 -5.43 -0.40
N GLY A 63 -3.81 -4.90 -1.29
CA GLY A 63 -5.01 -5.54 -1.79
C GLY A 63 -6.22 -4.62 -1.71
N SER A 64 -7.35 -5.06 -2.24
CA SER A 64 -8.65 -4.38 -2.13
C SER A 64 -9.79 -5.37 -2.37
N THR A 65 -11.01 -4.94 -2.08
CA THR A 65 -12.28 -5.62 -2.40
C THR A 65 -13.17 -4.78 -3.32
N TRP A 66 -12.69 -3.64 -3.80
CA TRP A 66 -13.46 -2.71 -4.64
C TRP A 66 -13.18 -2.90 -6.13
N GLU A 67 -14.21 -2.80 -6.98
CA GLU A 67 -14.09 -3.03 -8.43
C GLU A 67 -13.12 -2.04 -9.09
N GLN A 68 -13.23 -0.75 -8.73
CA GLN A 68 -12.33 0.29 -9.21
C GLN A 68 -10.87 -0.06 -8.94
N ALA A 69 -10.55 -0.50 -7.72
CA ALA A 69 -9.18 -0.89 -7.36
C ALA A 69 -8.67 -2.06 -8.20
N TYR A 70 -9.53 -3.02 -8.56
CA TYR A 70 -9.16 -4.12 -9.43
C TYR A 70 -8.83 -3.67 -10.85
N ASP A 71 -9.63 -2.77 -11.43
CA ASP A 71 -9.32 -2.20 -12.74
C ASP A 71 -8.03 -1.35 -12.70
N THR A 72 -7.76 -0.66 -11.60
CA THR A 72 -6.49 0.04 -11.36
C THR A 72 -5.31 -0.95 -11.33
N PHE A 73 -5.44 -2.08 -10.64
CA PHE A 73 -4.40 -3.10 -10.64
C PHE A 73 -4.18 -3.74 -12.02
N ASP A 74 -5.25 -4.03 -12.78
CA ASP A 74 -5.14 -4.49 -14.17
C ASP A 74 -4.32 -3.49 -15.00
N LYS A 75 -4.64 -2.19 -14.87
CA LYS A 75 -3.93 -1.11 -15.58
C LYS A 75 -2.45 -1.02 -15.17
N VAL A 76 -2.14 -1.16 -13.88
CA VAL A 76 -0.76 -1.20 -13.40
C VAL A 76 -0.01 -2.37 -14.04
N VAL A 77 -0.58 -3.58 -14.02
CA VAL A 77 0.03 -4.77 -14.62
C VAL A 77 0.27 -4.56 -16.12
N ASP A 78 -0.69 -4.00 -16.84
CA ASP A 78 -0.57 -3.74 -18.28
C ASP A 78 0.53 -2.70 -18.59
N ASP A 79 0.61 -1.63 -17.82
CA ASP A 79 1.68 -0.63 -17.97
C ASP A 79 3.05 -1.25 -17.67
N TYR A 80 3.16 -2.11 -16.65
CA TYR A 80 4.40 -2.84 -16.37
C TYR A 80 4.77 -3.79 -17.50
N LYS A 81 3.82 -4.54 -18.08
CA LYS A 81 4.07 -5.41 -19.24
C LYS A 81 4.56 -4.60 -20.45
N ALA A 82 4.01 -3.41 -20.67
CA ALA A 82 4.42 -2.53 -21.75
C ALA A 82 5.84 -1.97 -21.53
N GLN A 83 6.16 -1.52 -20.32
CA GLN A 83 7.42 -0.85 -19.99
C GLN A 83 8.58 -1.84 -19.74
N PHE A 84 8.28 -3.08 -19.36
CA PHE A 84 9.25 -4.12 -19.04
C PHE A 84 9.05 -5.37 -19.92
N SER A 85 8.90 -5.21 -21.23
CA SER A 85 8.56 -6.28 -22.19
C SER A 85 9.47 -7.53 -22.22
N GLY A 86 10.66 -7.46 -21.61
CA GLY A 86 11.55 -8.62 -21.39
C GLY A 86 11.29 -9.42 -20.11
N TRP A 87 10.28 -9.03 -19.33
CA TRP A 87 9.93 -9.58 -18.02
C TRP A 87 8.50 -10.11 -18.05
N ASP A 88 8.30 -11.30 -17.48
CA ASP A 88 6.95 -11.73 -17.13
C ASP A 88 6.49 -10.90 -15.91
N VAL A 89 5.21 -10.54 -15.86
CA VAL A 89 4.67 -9.66 -14.81
C VAL A 89 3.45 -10.33 -14.17
N TYR A 90 3.50 -10.49 -12.85
CA TYR A 90 2.41 -11.03 -12.03
C TYR A 90 2.05 -10.05 -10.91
N LEU A 91 0.84 -10.22 -10.36
CA LEU A 91 0.32 -9.42 -9.26
C LEU A 91 0.00 -10.32 -8.06
N SER A 92 0.42 -9.87 -6.89
CA SER A 92 0.18 -10.50 -5.59
C SER A 92 -0.41 -9.48 -4.60
N PHE A 93 -1.21 -9.97 -3.67
CA PHE A 93 -1.70 -9.20 -2.52
C PHE A 93 -0.99 -9.65 -1.24
N SER A 94 -0.54 -8.73 -0.39
CA SER A 94 0.06 -9.06 0.91
C SER A 94 -0.99 -9.27 2.01
N SER A 95 -2.17 -8.66 1.90
CA SER A 95 -3.22 -8.74 2.91
C SER A 95 -4.04 -10.03 2.79
N ALA A 96 -3.92 -10.89 3.79
CA ALA A 96 -4.75 -12.09 3.92
C ALA A 96 -6.25 -11.74 4.04
N ILE A 97 -6.58 -10.59 4.65
CA ILE A 97 -7.96 -10.10 4.77
C ILE A 97 -8.49 -9.79 3.37
N CYS A 98 -7.78 -8.97 2.59
CA CYS A 98 -8.21 -8.64 1.22
C CYS A 98 -8.30 -9.90 0.34
N ILE A 99 -7.36 -10.83 0.44
CA ILE A 99 -7.41 -12.10 -0.32
C ILE A 99 -8.66 -12.91 0.04
N ASN A 100 -8.96 -13.06 1.33
CA ASN A 100 -10.10 -13.85 1.78
C ASN A 100 -11.43 -13.19 1.42
N ASN A 101 -11.53 -11.87 1.61
CA ASN A 101 -12.75 -11.12 1.30
C ASN A 101 -12.99 -11.01 -0.22
N ALA A 102 -11.94 -10.83 -1.02
CA ALA A 102 -12.03 -10.87 -2.48
C ALA A 102 -12.57 -12.24 -2.95
N ARG A 103 -12.09 -13.33 -2.36
CA ARG A 103 -12.56 -14.69 -2.67
C ARG A 103 -13.99 -14.93 -2.18
N ALA A 104 -14.42 -14.25 -1.13
CA ALA A 104 -15.79 -14.28 -0.64
C ALA A 104 -16.77 -13.42 -1.46
N GLY A 105 -16.26 -12.49 -2.26
CA GLY A 105 -17.07 -11.54 -3.03
C GLY A 105 -17.57 -10.36 -2.19
N GLU A 106 -16.75 -9.85 -1.27
CA GLU A 106 -17.05 -8.57 -0.61
C GLU A 106 -17.07 -7.44 -1.65
N ASN A 107 -18.15 -6.64 -1.64
CA ASN A 107 -18.44 -5.52 -2.56
C ASN A 107 -18.62 -5.88 -4.06
N VAL A 108 -18.03 -6.98 -4.56
CA VAL A 108 -18.02 -7.36 -5.98
C VAL A 108 -18.04 -8.88 -6.18
N ASP A 109 -18.13 -9.34 -7.43
CA ASP A 109 -18.05 -10.77 -7.75
C ASP A 109 -16.73 -11.41 -7.24
N PRO A 110 -16.76 -12.66 -6.74
CA PRO A 110 -15.58 -13.33 -6.21
C PRO A 110 -14.38 -13.32 -7.17
N LYS A 111 -13.21 -12.94 -6.63
CA LYS A 111 -11.93 -12.97 -7.35
C LYS A 111 -10.86 -13.69 -6.53
N ASP A 112 -10.04 -14.45 -7.24
CA ASP A 112 -8.89 -15.12 -6.64
C ASP A 112 -7.63 -14.26 -6.77
N TYR A 113 -7.12 -13.83 -5.62
CA TYR A 113 -5.76 -13.31 -5.45
C TYR A 113 -4.96 -14.24 -4.55
N TYR A 114 -3.64 -14.23 -4.72
CA TYR A 114 -2.73 -15.11 -4.01
C TYR A 114 -1.59 -14.29 -3.41
N ASP A 115 -1.09 -14.76 -2.27
CA ASP A 115 -0.06 -14.06 -1.51
C ASP A 115 1.34 -14.26 -2.13
N PRO A 116 2.36 -13.52 -1.67
CA PRO A 116 3.68 -13.62 -2.27
C PRO A 116 4.32 -15.01 -2.10
N GLU A 117 3.97 -15.79 -1.08
CA GLU A 117 4.49 -17.14 -0.90
C GLU A 117 4.11 -18.03 -2.08
N HIS A 118 2.83 -18.11 -2.44
CA HIS A 118 2.39 -18.99 -3.54
C HIS A 118 3.02 -18.58 -4.88
N TRP A 119 3.15 -17.27 -5.12
CA TRP A 119 3.79 -16.73 -6.31
C TRP A 119 5.27 -17.01 -6.37
N LEU A 120 6.02 -16.75 -5.30
CA LEU A 120 7.46 -17.01 -5.25
C LEU A 120 7.75 -18.51 -5.37
N THR A 121 6.94 -19.37 -4.76
CA THR A 121 7.03 -20.83 -4.93
C THR A 121 6.84 -21.23 -6.39
N ALA A 122 5.78 -20.76 -7.04
CA ALA A 122 5.51 -21.06 -8.45
C ALA A 122 6.59 -20.51 -9.39
N ILE A 123 7.11 -19.32 -9.11
CA ILE A 123 8.24 -18.70 -9.82
C ILE A 123 9.49 -19.58 -9.69
N GLY A 124 9.80 -20.04 -8.48
CA GLY A 124 10.91 -20.93 -8.22
C GLY A 124 10.80 -22.26 -8.98
N LEU A 125 9.63 -22.91 -8.90
CA LEU A 125 9.34 -24.18 -9.56
C LEU A 125 9.39 -24.07 -11.09
N ALA A 126 8.98 -22.93 -11.64
CA ALA A 126 9.07 -22.64 -13.07
C ALA A 126 10.48 -22.25 -13.54
N GLY A 127 11.46 -22.15 -12.62
CA GLY A 127 12.87 -21.95 -12.95
C GLY A 127 13.20 -20.54 -13.47
N TYR A 128 12.53 -19.50 -12.98
CA TYR A 128 12.98 -18.13 -13.24
C TYR A 128 14.40 -17.90 -12.71
N GLN A 129 15.17 -17.09 -13.43
CA GLN A 129 16.58 -16.83 -13.16
C GLN A 129 16.82 -15.43 -12.60
N GLN A 130 15.93 -14.47 -12.88
CA GLN A 130 15.98 -13.13 -12.30
C GLN A 130 14.59 -12.77 -11.78
N VAL A 131 14.51 -12.39 -10.51
CA VAL A 131 13.25 -12.08 -9.81
C VAL A 131 13.34 -10.69 -9.23
N VAL A 132 12.41 -9.82 -9.63
CA VAL A 132 12.22 -8.51 -9.01
C VAL A 132 10.88 -8.55 -8.29
N VAL A 133 10.88 -8.28 -6.99
CA VAL A 133 9.66 -8.14 -6.21
C VAL A 133 9.44 -6.65 -5.96
N GLN A 134 8.52 -6.03 -6.70
CA GLN A 134 8.24 -4.60 -6.58
C GLN A 134 7.08 -4.39 -5.61
N SER A 135 7.35 -3.69 -4.51
CA SER A 135 6.33 -3.23 -3.57
C SER A 135 5.51 -2.08 -4.16
N LEU A 136 4.18 -2.17 -4.09
CA LEU A 136 3.25 -1.10 -4.43
C LEU A 136 2.71 -0.38 -3.18
N GLN A 137 3.36 -0.58 -2.03
CA GLN A 137 3.12 0.18 -0.80
C GLN A 137 3.60 1.63 -0.97
N VAL A 138 3.02 2.53 -0.17
CA VAL A 138 3.32 3.97 -0.23
C VAL A 138 4.54 4.33 0.62
N ILE A 139 4.65 3.78 1.83
CA ILE A 139 5.76 4.05 2.76
C ILE A 139 6.58 2.79 3.06
N PRO A 140 7.82 2.91 3.57
CA PRO A 140 8.64 1.80 4.02
C PRO A 140 8.22 1.25 5.40
N GLY A 141 6.91 1.17 5.63
CA GLY A 141 6.31 0.67 6.87
C GLY A 141 6.30 -0.85 6.97
N GLU A 142 5.46 -1.36 7.87
CA GLU A 142 5.35 -2.80 8.17
C GLU A 142 5.04 -3.64 6.93
N GLU A 143 4.10 -3.22 6.10
CA GLU A 143 3.68 -3.98 4.92
C GLU A 143 4.81 -4.16 3.90
N TYR A 144 5.60 -3.11 3.65
CA TYR A 144 6.79 -3.24 2.79
C TYR A 144 7.82 -4.21 3.41
N ARG A 145 8.07 -4.08 4.71
CA ARG A 145 9.00 -4.96 5.41
C ARG A 145 8.53 -6.41 5.43
N ARG A 146 7.23 -6.67 5.52
CA ARG A 146 6.68 -8.03 5.41
C ARG A 146 7.01 -8.66 4.05
N VAL A 147 6.90 -7.89 2.96
CA VAL A 147 7.32 -8.35 1.62
C VAL A 147 8.80 -8.75 1.61
N ARG A 148 9.67 -7.88 2.12
CA ARG A 148 11.13 -8.08 2.10
C ARG A 148 11.61 -9.16 3.09
N ASP A 149 11.27 -9.00 4.36
CA ASP A 149 11.85 -9.71 5.50
C ASP A 149 11.13 -11.01 5.84
N SER A 150 9.89 -11.19 5.36
CA SER A 150 9.17 -12.46 5.50
C SER A 150 9.15 -13.19 4.17
N TYR A 151 8.43 -12.69 3.17
CA TYR A 151 8.19 -13.45 1.94
C TYR A 151 9.46 -13.69 1.11
N VAL A 152 10.19 -12.63 0.76
CA VAL A 152 11.40 -12.77 -0.07
C VAL A 152 12.53 -13.46 0.69
N LYS A 153 12.72 -13.13 1.97
CA LYS A 153 13.70 -13.79 2.84
C LYS A 153 13.43 -15.29 2.98
N ASP A 154 12.19 -15.70 3.22
CA ASP A 154 11.84 -17.12 3.38
C ASP A 154 12.01 -17.90 2.08
N PHE A 155 11.68 -17.29 0.94
CA PHE A 155 11.97 -17.84 -0.39
C PHE A 155 13.49 -18.05 -0.58
N MET A 156 14.30 -17.03 -0.29
CA MET A 156 15.76 -17.11 -0.43
C MET A 156 16.41 -18.10 0.56
N ASN A 157 15.78 -18.33 1.71
CA ASN A 157 16.21 -19.35 2.67
C ASN A 157 15.75 -20.76 2.30
N ASN A 158 15.00 -20.94 1.20
CA ASN A 158 14.37 -22.21 0.83
C ASN A 158 13.61 -22.81 2.03
N ARG A 159 12.84 -21.98 2.75
CA ARG A 159 12.21 -22.33 4.04
C ARG A 159 11.42 -23.65 4.00
N ASN A 160 10.73 -23.91 2.89
CA ASN A 160 9.90 -25.09 2.71
C ASN A 160 10.66 -26.29 2.08
N GLY A 161 11.90 -26.10 1.63
CA GLY A 161 12.71 -27.16 1.00
C GLY A 161 12.28 -27.52 -0.42
N ASP A 162 11.53 -26.66 -1.10
CA ASP A 162 10.95 -26.92 -2.42
C ASP A 162 11.99 -26.91 -3.56
N PHE A 163 13.19 -26.35 -3.30
CA PHE A 163 14.19 -26.11 -4.33
C PHE A 163 15.51 -26.84 -4.09
N SER A 164 16.18 -27.21 -5.18
CA SER A 164 17.54 -27.76 -5.11
C SER A 164 18.57 -26.68 -4.73
N ASP A 165 19.63 -27.07 -4.02
CA ASP A 165 20.78 -26.21 -3.71
C ASP A 165 21.37 -25.54 -4.95
N LYS A 166 21.40 -26.25 -6.09
CA LYS A 166 21.93 -25.71 -7.35
C LYS A 166 21.07 -24.54 -7.85
N TYR A 167 19.74 -24.65 -7.74
CA TYR A 167 18.84 -23.58 -8.14
C TYR A 167 18.98 -22.37 -7.19
N MET A 168 18.95 -22.60 -5.88
CA MET A 168 19.12 -21.51 -4.90
C MET A 168 20.44 -20.77 -5.07
N LYS A 169 21.55 -21.49 -5.32
CA LYS A 169 22.84 -20.86 -5.65
C LYS A 169 22.81 -20.07 -6.96
N SER A 170 22.01 -20.48 -7.94
CA SER A 170 21.85 -19.73 -9.19
C SER A 170 21.07 -18.43 -9.03
N LEU A 171 20.30 -18.31 -7.95
CA LEU A 171 19.57 -17.09 -7.58
C LEU A 171 20.38 -16.11 -6.73
N ASP A 172 21.63 -16.44 -6.37
CA ASP A 172 22.48 -15.52 -5.63
C ASP A 172 22.64 -14.20 -6.40
N ARG A 173 22.27 -13.10 -5.72
CA ARG A 173 22.20 -11.74 -6.29
C ARG A 173 21.27 -11.57 -7.50
N GLN A 174 20.39 -12.54 -7.77
CA GLN A 174 19.40 -12.46 -8.86
C GLN A 174 17.97 -12.22 -8.36
N VAL A 175 17.79 -12.01 -7.06
CA VAL A 175 16.52 -11.66 -6.44
C VAL A 175 16.67 -10.31 -5.75
N VAL A 176 15.85 -9.35 -6.13
CA VAL A 176 15.89 -7.98 -5.60
C VAL A 176 14.50 -7.49 -5.25
N VAL A 177 14.40 -6.61 -4.27
CA VAL A 177 13.15 -5.98 -3.85
C VAL A 177 13.15 -4.51 -4.25
N GLY A 178 12.16 -4.10 -5.04
CA GLY A 178 11.90 -2.71 -5.38
C GLY A 178 11.24 -1.97 -4.22
N THR A 179 11.64 -0.73 -4.01
CA THR A 179 11.23 0.11 -2.87
C THR A 179 9.80 0.64 -2.99
N PRO A 180 9.11 0.95 -1.87
CA PRO A 180 7.79 1.57 -1.89
C PRO A 180 7.86 3.00 -2.45
N LEU A 181 6.71 3.66 -2.62
CA LEU A 181 6.62 4.93 -3.33
C LEU A 181 7.46 6.06 -2.70
N MET A 182 7.50 6.15 -1.38
CA MET A 182 8.24 7.14 -0.60
C MET A 182 9.27 6.45 0.30
N ALA A 183 10.23 5.74 -0.28
CA ALA A 183 11.19 4.95 0.51
C ALA A 183 12.22 5.85 1.20
N GLU A 184 12.77 6.79 0.43
CA GLU A 184 13.72 7.81 0.87
C GLU A 184 13.02 9.18 0.97
N GLU A 185 13.62 10.13 1.69
CA GLU A 185 13.08 11.50 1.74
C GLU A 185 12.98 12.13 0.34
N SER A 186 13.96 11.82 -0.52
CA SER A 186 13.99 12.31 -1.90
C SER A 186 12.79 11.82 -2.73
N ASP A 187 12.24 10.64 -2.39
CA ASP A 187 11.04 10.10 -3.04
C ASP A 187 9.78 10.84 -2.57
N ALA A 188 9.69 11.21 -1.29
CA ALA A 188 8.59 12.03 -0.78
C ALA A 188 8.56 13.40 -1.48
N LYS A 189 9.73 14.01 -1.69
CA LYS A 189 9.86 15.24 -2.48
C LYS A 189 9.44 15.05 -3.95
N ALA A 190 9.85 13.95 -4.58
CA ALA A 190 9.46 13.64 -5.95
C ALA A 190 7.94 13.42 -6.08
N LEU A 191 7.32 12.77 -5.09
CA LEU A 191 5.88 12.59 -5.04
C LEU A 191 5.15 13.92 -4.83
N ALA A 192 5.62 14.79 -3.94
CA ALA A 192 5.04 16.12 -3.74
C ALA A 192 4.99 16.93 -5.05
N GLN A 193 6.10 16.95 -5.79
CA GLN A 193 6.17 17.60 -7.09
C GLN A 193 5.25 16.95 -8.12
N THR A 194 5.15 15.63 -8.11
CA THR A 194 4.29 14.88 -9.02
C THR A 194 2.82 15.21 -8.77
N LEU A 195 2.36 15.11 -7.52
CA LEU A 195 0.98 15.40 -7.13
C LEU A 195 0.60 16.85 -7.41
N ASN A 196 1.45 17.82 -7.07
CA ASN A 196 1.17 19.24 -7.33
C ASN A 196 1.07 19.58 -8.84
N ASN A 197 1.60 18.73 -9.72
CA ASN A 197 1.51 18.90 -11.17
C ASN A 197 0.31 18.19 -11.81
N GLU A 198 -0.40 17.34 -11.07
CA GLU A 198 -1.66 16.74 -11.52
C GLU A 198 -2.71 17.84 -11.69
N ALA A 199 -3.49 17.76 -12.78
CA ALA A 199 -4.35 18.87 -13.18
C ALA A 199 -5.49 19.13 -12.17
N ASP A 200 -6.09 18.07 -11.63
CA ASP A 200 -7.12 18.10 -10.61
C ASP A 200 -6.57 18.65 -9.28
N VAL A 201 -5.43 18.13 -8.81
CA VAL A 201 -4.79 18.58 -7.57
C VAL A 201 -4.42 20.06 -7.66
N LYS A 202 -3.82 20.47 -8.78
CA LYS A 202 -3.41 21.87 -9.02
C LYS A 202 -4.60 22.82 -9.10
N ALA A 203 -5.73 22.37 -9.67
CA ALA A 203 -6.97 23.15 -9.68
C ALA A 203 -7.54 23.28 -8.27
N ALA A 204 -7.63 22.17 -7.53
CA ALA A 204 -8.19 22.13 -6.17
C ALA A 204 -7.40 23.03 -5.20
N VAL A 205 -6.07 22.97 -5.20
CA VAL A 205 -5.24 23.78 -4.28
C VAL A 205 -5.31 25.28 -4.59
N ALA A 206 -5.60 25.64 -5.83
CA ALA A 206 -5.81 27.03 -6.23
C ALA A 206 -7.16 27.59 -5.73
N GLU A 207 -8.13 26.72 -5.46
CA GLU A 207 -9.44 27.08 -4.90
C GLU A 207 -9.46 27.08 -3.37
N GLY A 208 -8.64 26.26 -2.72
CA GLY A 208 -8.68 26.14 -1.27
C GLY A 208 -7.75 25.09 -0.69
N ILE A 209 -8.22 24.48 0.39
CA ILE A 209 -7.50 23.44 1.14
C ILE A 209 -7.49 22.15 0.31
N VAL A 210 -6.34 21.49 0.26
CA VAL A 210 -6.21 20.12 -0.26
C VAL A 210 -5.61 19.26 0.83
N ALA A 211 -6.32 18.19 1.22
CA ALA A 211 -5.83 17.23 2.20
C ALA A 211 -5.68 15.84 1.57
N PHE A 212 -4.49 15.26 1.75
CA PHE A 212 -4.19 13.90 1.33
C PHE A 212 -4.33 12.94 2.52
N MET A 213 -5.13 11.88 2.36
CA MET A 213 -5.35 10.88 3.42
C MET A 213 -4.52 9.62 3.16
N GLY A 214 -3.44 9.44 3.93
CA GLY A 214 -2.67 8.21 3.98
C GLY A 214 -3.29 7.16 4.90
N HIS A 215 -2.73 5.95 4.91
CA HIS A 215 -3.13 4.94 5.89
C HIS A 215 -2.51 5.25 7.27
N GLY A 216 -1.20 5.51 7.32
CA GLY A 216 -0.49 5.63 8.59
C GLY A 216 -0.29 4.29 9.28
N ASN A 217 0.60 4.25 10.27
CA ASN A 217 0.74 3.14 11.20
C ASN A 217 0.53 3.66 12.63
N PRO A 218 -0.14 2.93 13.52
CA PRO A 218 -0.20 3.32 14.92
C PRO A 218 1.20 3.29 15.55
N GLU A 219 1.47 4.15 16.53
CA GLU A 219 2.83 4.34 17.12
C GLU A 219 3.50 3.01 17.52
N GLY A 220 2.74 2.09 18.14
CA GLY A 220 3.24 0.77 18.54
C GLY A 220 3.56 -0.20 17.40
N TYR A 221 3.17 0.14 16.16
CA TYR A 221 3.33 -0.64 14.94
C TYR A 221 4.07 0.12 13.82
N ASP A 222 4.50 1.37 14.06
CA ASP A 222 5.39 2.11 13.16
C ASP A 222 6.86 1.70 13.38
N TYR A 223 7.12 0.40 13.27
CA TYR A 223 8.48 -0.06 13.45
C TYR A 223 9.37 0.59 12.37
N TYR A 224 10.45 1.21 12.84
CA TYR A 224 11.46 1.91 12.03
C TYR A 224 11.02 3.25 11.43
N GLY A 225 9.91 3.84 11.88
CA GLY A 225 9.58 5.25 11.64
C GLY A 225 9.14 5.58 10.21
N GLY A 226 8.42 4.66 9.54
CA GLY A 226 7.95 4.85 8.18
C GLY A 226 6.90 5.97 8.06
N ASN A 227 6.20 6.29 9.16
CA ASN A 227 5.26 7.41 9.22
C ASN A 227 5.89 8.77 8.93
N ILE A 228 7.21 8.94 9.14
CA ILE A 228 7.90 10.21 8.89
C ILE A 228 7.68 10.70 7.46
N ARG A 229 7.47 9.77 6.52
CA ARG A 229 7.27 10.08 5.10
C ARG A 229 5.97 10.86 4.84
N TYR A 230 4.94 10.72 5.68
CA TYR A 230 3.74 11.57 5.59
C TYR A 230 4.04 13.01 5.95
N LEU A 231 4.79 13.24 7.04
CA LEU A 231 5.19 14.58 7.49
C LEU A 231 6.16 15.25 6.50
N GLN A 232 7.11 14.49 5.96
CA GLN A 232 8.03 14.99 4.94
C GLN A 232 7.29 15.33 3.63
N LEU A 233 6.38 14.48 3.18
CA LEU A 233 5.53 14.76 2.01
C LEU A 233 4.76 16.06 2.21
N GLU A 234 4.15 16.26 3.38
CA GLU A 234 3.42 17.48 3.70
C GLU A 234 4.31 18.71 3.66
N SER A 235 5.48 18.67 4.30
CA SER A 235 6.46 19.75 4.25
C SER A 235 6.79 20.14 2.81
N TYR A 236 7.08 19.16 1.94
CA TYR A 236 7.40 19.42 0.53
C TYR A 236 6.22 19.91 -0.30
N LEU A 237 5.01 19.45 -0.04
CA LEU A 237 3.80 19.99 -0.67
C LEU A 237 3.58 21.45 -0.23
N ARG A 238 3.74 21.75 1.06
CA ARG A 238 3.54 23.10 1.62
C ARG A 238 4.58 24.11 1.14
N GLU A 239 5.80 23.68 0.83
CA GLU A 239 6.78 24.50 0.11
C GLU A 239 6.28 24.95 -1.27
N LEU A 240 5.46 24.14 -1.95
CA LEU A 240 4.87 24.46 -3.25
C LEU A 240 3.60 25.31 -3.10
N ASN A 241 2.76 25.00 -2.11
CA ASN A 241 1.58 25.79 -1.75
C ASN A 241 1.15 25.51 -0.29
N PRO A 242 1.00 26.52 0.58
CA PRO A 242 0.68 26.34 2.01
C PRO A 242 -0.72 25.75 2.28
N ASN A 243 -1.56 25.61 1.26
CA ASN A 243 -2.90 25.01 1.37
C ASN A 243 -2.92 23.49 1.35
N TYR A 244 -1.77 22.83 1.18
CA TYR A 244 -1.67 21.38 1.28
C TYR A 244 -1.55 20.91 2.72
N TYR A 245 -2.21 19.78 3.00
CA TYR A 245 -2.16 19.06 4.25
C TYR A 245 -2.05 17.55 3.97
N VAL A 246 -1.42 16.82 4.88
CA VAL A 246 -1.42 15.36 4.87
C VAL A 246 -1.87 14.90 6.23
N GLY A 247 -2.74 13.91 6.25
CA GLY A 247 -3.01 13.17 7.47
C GLY A 247 -3.18 11.69 7.15
N THR A 248 -3.55 10.92 8.17
CA THR A 248 -3.68 9.48 8.02
C THR A 248 -4.85 8.92 8.83
N VAL A 249 -5.20 7.67 8.56
CA VAL A 249 -6.20 6.93 9.34
C VAL A 249 -5.64 6.55 10.71
N ASP A 250 -4.37 6.12 10.79
CA ASP A 250 -3.85 5.39 11.96
C ASP A 250 -2.60 5.99 12.61
N MET A 251 -2.06 7.11 12.16
CA MET A 251 -0.94 7.79 12.84
C MET A 251 -1.45 8.90 13.78
N ASP A 252 -1.03 8.83 15.04
CA ASP A 252 -1.38 9.81 16.06
C ASP A 252 -1.02 11.24 15.64
N GLN A 253 -1.87 12.20 16.05
CA GLN A 253 -1.78 13.62 15.70
C GLN A 253 -1.94 13.92 14.19
N THR A 254 -2.38 12.96 13.38
CA THR A 254 -2.61 13.16 11.94
C THR A 254 -4.01 12.73 11.48
N TYR A 255 -4.93 12.47 12.41
CA TYR A 255 -6.31 12.11 12.08
C TYR A 255 -7.05 13.30 11.44
N ALA A 256 -8.25 13.08 10.90
CA ALA A 256 -9.05 14.16 10.31
C ALA A 256 -9.22 15.38 11.24
N GLU A 257 -9.51 15.16 12.51
CA GLU A 257 -9.67 16.23 13.51
C GLU A 257 -8.36 17.00 13.71
N ASP A 258 -7.22 16.32 13.71
CA ASP A 258 -5.90 16.94 13.81
C ASP A 258 -5.59 17.77 12.57
N VAL A 259 -5.89 17.28 11.37
CA VAL A 259 -5.73 18.04 10.13
C VAL A 259 -6.59 19.31 10.15
N VAL A 260 -7.83 19.22 10.64
CA VAL A 260 -8.70 20.39 10.86
C VAL A 260 -8.10 21.36 11.88
N GLU A 261 -7.43 20.86 12.92
CA GLU A 261 -6.71 21.71 13.89
C GLU A 261 -5.47 22.36 13.26
N HIS A 262 -4.70 21.64 12.46
CA HIS A 262 -3.55 22.17 11.71
C HIS A 262 -3.97 23.31 10.76
N ILE A 263 -5.14 23.19 10.12
CA ILE A 263 -5.72 24.24 9.26
C ILE A 263 -5.96 25.55 10.03
N LYS A 264 -6.26 25.49 11.33
CA LYS A 264 -6.44 26.68 12.18
C LYS A 264 -5.12 27.38 12.53
N GLY A 265 -3.99 26.79 12.18
CA GLY A 265 -2.66 27.33 12.43
C GLY A 265 -2.12 26.98 13.82
N GLY A 266 -0.80 26.98 13.96
CA GLY A 266 -0.14 26.63 15.21
C GLY A 266 1.22 25.97 15.01
N LYS A 267 1.77 25.46 16.11
CA LYS A 267 3.02 24.71 16.13
C LYS A 267 2.76 23.34 16.76
N PHE A 268 3.01 22.29 15.98
CA PHE A 268 2.74 20.90 16.36
C PHE A 268 4.04 20.11 16.34
N ASN A 269 4.21 19.23 17.32
CA ASN A 269 5.36 18.33 17.40
C ASN A 269 4.83 16.91 17.29
N PHE A 270 5.39 16.15 16.35
CA PHE A 270 5.05 14.78 16.02
C PHE A 270 6.18 13.86 16.48
N SER A 271 5.82 12.80 17.21
CA SER A 271 6.76 11.76 17.61
C SER A 271 6.75 10.64 16.58
N VAL A 272 7.91 10.32 15.99
CA VAL A 272 8.06 9.20 15.06
C VAL A 272 9.27 8.38 15.47
N GLY A 273 9.03 7.25 16.14
CA GLY A 273 10.09 6.52 16.83
C GLY A 273 10.80 7.42 17.85
N ASP A 274 12.12 7.50 17.79
CA ASP A 274 12.92 8.34 18.68
C ASP A 274 13.06 9.80 18.19
N MET A 275 12.43 10.17 17.08
CA MET A 275 12.53 11.51 16.51
C MET A 275 11.33 12.39 16.90
N MET A 276 11.61 13.68 17.00
CA MET A 276 10.59 14.73 17.09
C MET A 276 10.62 15.57 15.81
N TYR A 277 9.53 15.55 15.05
CA TYR A 277 9.34 16.39 13.87
C TYR A 277 8.44 17.56 14.24
N THR A 278 8.83 18.78 13.89
CA THR A 278 8.08 20.00 14.28
C THR A 278 7.59 20.73 13.04
N MET A 279 6.29 20.97 12.95
CA MET A 279 5.68 21.72 11.85
C MET A 279 4.97 22.97 12.36
N ASN A 280 5.05 24.04 11.57
CA ASN A 280 4.34 25.30 11.82
C ASN A 280 3.32 25.51 10.71
N TYR A 281 2.11 25.85 11.11
CA TYR A 281 0.99 26.09 10.22
C TYR A 281 0.54 27.54 10.37
N ASP A 282 0.44 28.23 9.25
CA ASP A 282 -0.29 29.49 9.19
C ASP A 282 -1.80 29.22 9.19
N VAL A 283 -2.56 30.16 9.76
CA VAL A 283 -4.02 30.11 9.74
C VAL A 283 -4.51 30.09 8.29
N ASN A 284 -5.25 29.05 7.90
CA ASN A 284 -5.89 28.97 6.61
C ASN A 284 -7.39 29.28 6.74
N LEU A 285 -7.83 30.36 6.10
CA LEU A 285 -9.21 30.85 6.18
C LEU A 285 -10.09 30.37 5.01
N SER A 286 -9.55 29.50 4.13
CA SER A 286 -10.33 28.95 3.03
C SER A 286 -11.57 28.21 3.53
N LYS A 287 -12.64 28.30 2.75
CA LYS A 287 -13.92 27.62 3.01
C LYS A 287 -14.19 26.50 2.03
N LYS A 288 -13.23 26.20 1.14
CA LYS A 288 -13.28 25.08 0.21
C LYS A 288 -12.20 24.07 0.54
N GLY A 289 -12.56 22.79 0.48
CA GLY A 289 -11.67 21.66 0.69
C GLY A 289 -11.81 20.61 -0.42
N GLN A 290 -10.69 19.95 -0.75
CA GLN A 290 -10.69 18.75 -1.57
C GLN A 290 -9.87 17.67 -0.86
N LEU A 291 -10.43 16.46 -0.80
CA LEU A 291 -9.78 15.28 -0.26
C LEU A 291 -9.27 14.39 -1.39
N TYR A 292 -8.08 13.82 -1.20
CA TYR A 292 -7.52 12.81 -2.09
C TYR A 292 -6.93 11.66 -1.28
N PRO A 293 -7.05 10.40 -1.77
CA PRO A 293 -6.38 9.29 -1.12
C PRO A 293 -4.87 9.33 -1.40
N LEU A 294 -4.08 9.09 -0.36
CA LEU A 294 -2.63 8.85 -0.42
C LEU A 294 -2.33 7.37 -0.20
N MET A 295 -3.09 6.53 -0.92
CA MET A 295 -2.98 5.08 -0.95
C MET A 295 -2.86 4.63 -2.41
N SER A 296 -2.27 3.45 -2.65
CA SER A 296 -2.07 2.97 -4.02
C SER A 296 -3.38 2.85 -4.80
N ILE A 297 -4.48 2.53 -4.12
CA ILE A 297 -5.83 2.44 -4.69
C ILE A 297 -6.83 3.22 -3.85
N ALA A 298 -8.00 3.50 -4.43
CA ALA A 298 -9.19 3.85 -3.66
C ALA A 298 -9.89 2.57 -3.21
N GLY A 299 -9.66 2.19 -1.96
CA GLY A 299 -10.24 1.00 -1.31
C GLY A 299 -11.18 1.40 -0.19
N ASP A 300 -11.31 0.54 0.81
CA ASP A 300 -12.26 0.73 1.91
C ASP A 300 -12.07 2.07 2.62
N HIS A 301 -10.85 2.41 3.04
CA HIS A 301 -10.54 3.69 3.68
C HIS A 301 -10.92 4.90 2.81
N ALA A 302 -10.68 4.83 1.50
CA ALA A 302 -10.98 5.94 0.60
C ALA A 302 -12.49 6.16 0.43
N HIS A 303 -13.30 5.10 0.52
CA HIS A 303 -14.75 5.19 0.37
C HIS A 303 -15.45 5.49 1.70
N ASN A 304 -14.99 4.87 2.78
CA ASN A 304 -15.63 4.95 4.09
C ASN A 304 -15.02 6.11 4.90
N ASP A 305 -13.78 5.94 5.39
CA ASP A 305 -13.16 6.92 6.30
C ASP A 305 -12.93 8.29 5.66
N MET A 306 -12.71 8.36 4.35
CA MET A 306 -12.47 9.64 3.67
C MET A 306 -13.74 10.31 3.16
N ALA A 307 -14.63 9.55 2.51
CA ALA A 307 -15.59 10.10 1.54
C ALA A 307 -17.06 9.81 1.87
N ASP A 308 -17.34 9.00 2.91
CA ASP A 308 -18.71 8.65 3.27
C ASP A 308 -19.43 9.85 3.90
N GLU A 309 -20.49 10.32 3.24
CA GLU A 309 -21.31 11.43 3.70
C GLU A 309 -22.28 11.04 4.82
N GLU A 310 -22.51 9.74 5.04
CA GLU A 310 -23.39 9.21 6.07
C GLU A 310 -22.65 8.88 7.38
N ASP A 311 -21.31 8.84 7.34
CA ASP A 311 -20.48 8.65 8.53
C ASP A 311 -20.00 10.00 9.07
N ASP A 312 -20.44 10.34 10.29
CA ASP A 312 -20.06 11.58 10.99
C ASP A 312 -18.55 11.59 11.36
N GLU A 313 -17.89 10.42 11.39
CA GLU A 313 -16.45 10.28 11.67
C GLU A 313 -15.60 10.32 10.38
N SER A 314 -16.22 10.35 9.20
CA SER A 314 -15.46 10.49 7.95
C SER A 314 -14.78 11.85 7.84
N TRP A 315 -13.67 11.89 7.10
CA TRP A 315 -12.95 13.14 6.83
C TRP A 315 -13.85 14.17 6.14
N PHE A 316 -14.66 13.71 5.18
CA PHE A 316 -15.64 14.55 4.51
C PHE A 316 -16.60 15.21 5.51
N SER A 317 -17.19 14.44 6.42
CA SER A 317 -18.14 14.94 7.41
C SER A 317 -17.48 15.88 8.41
N LEU A 318 -16.30 15.52 8.92
CA LEU A 318 -15.55 16.33 9.89
C LEU A 318 -15.10 17.68 9.31
N PHE A 319 -14.63 17.71 8.07
CA PHE A 319 -14.25 18.97 7.41
C PHE A 319 -15.47 19.87 7.16
N ASN A 320 -16.59 19.30 6.71
CA ASN A 320 -17.84 20.05 6.52
C ASN A 320 -18.39 20.57 7.85
N ALA A 321 -18.32 19.79 8.94
CA ALA A 321 -18.69 20.23 10.28
C ALA A 321 -17.79 21.37 10.80
N ALA A 322 -16.52 21.41 10.38
CA ALA A 322 -15.60 22.52 10.64
C ALA A 322 -15.86 23.78 9.78
N GLY A 323 -16.87 23.73 8.89
CA GLY A 323 -17.25 24.83 8.02
C GLY A 323 -16.34 24.99 6.79
N ILE A 324 -15.76 23.88 6.32
CA ILE A 324 -15.01 23.78 5.06
C ILE A 324 -15.87 22.97 4.09
N GLU A 325 -16.45 23.62 3.08
CA GLU A 325 -17.20 22.97 2.01
C GLU A 325 -16.26 22.03 1.24
N THR A 326 -16.40 20.74 1.49
CA THR A 326 -15.40 19.75 1.09
C THR A 326 -15.97 18.81 0.04
N ALA A 327 -15.15 18.46 -0.95
CA ALA A 327 -15.42 17.37 -1.89
C ALA A 327 -14.36 16.26 -1.73
N ALA A 328 -14.76 15.01 -1.95
CA ALA A 328 -13.88 13.84 -1.95
C ALA A 328 -13.84 13.13 -3.31
N TYR A 329 -14.57 13.66 -4.30
CA TYR A 329 -14.80 13.05 -5.61
C TYR A 329 -14.39 13.99 -6.74
N GLU A 330 -13.77 13.44 -7.76
CA GLU A 330 -13.42 14.12 -9.00
C GLU A 330 -14.43 13.81 -10.10
N ALA A 331 -15.17 14.84 -10.54
CA ALA A 331 -16.21 14.67 -11.57
C ALA A 331 -15.62 14.44 -12.97
N ASN A 332 -14.36 14.85 -13.21
CA ASN A 332 -13.73 14.79 -14.53
C ASN A 332 -12.27 14.34 -14.44
N PHE A 333 -12.05 13.11 -13.99
CA PHE A 333 -10.71 12.53 -13.91
C PHE A 333 -10.31 11.87 -15.25
N SER A 334 -9.27 12.39 -15.89
CA SER A 334 -8.89 11.98 -17.26
C SER A 334 -8.18 10.63 -17.35
N GLU A 335 -7.67 10.10 -16.24
CA GLU A 335 -6.92 8.84 -16.18
C GLU A 335 -7.68 7.72 -15.46
N ALA A 336 -9.00 7.84 -15.33
CA ALA A 336 -9.83 6.86 -14.66
C ALA A 336 -9.57 5.45 -15.23
N CYS A 337 -9.23 4.52 -14.34
CA CYS A 337 -8.93 3.14 -14.70
C CYS A 337 -10.21 2.28 -14.70
N TRP A 338 -11.19 2.66 -13.88
CA TRP A 338 -12.43 1.90 -13.72
C TRP A 338 -13.27 1.89 -15.00
N LYS A 339 -13.51 0.71 -15.54
CA LYS A 339 -14.16 0.53 -16.86
C LYS A 339 -15.62 1.00 -16.87
N LYS A 340 -16.25 1.15 -15.71
CA LYS A 340 -17.64 1.62 -15.58
C LYS A 340 -17.75 3.12 -15.33
N TYR A 341 -16.64 3.81 -15.04
CA TYR A 341 -16.65 5.25 -14.80
C TYR A 341 -17.18 6.01 -16.02
N LYS A 342 -18.02 7.02 -15.77
CA LYS A 342 -18.48 7.98 -16.79
C LYS A 342 -18.12 9.39 -16.36
N SER A 343 -17.55 10.16 -17.29
CA SER A 343 -17.28 11.59 -17.06
C SER A 343 -18.55 12.31 -16.60
N GLY A 344 -18.41 13.11 -15.55
CA GLY A 344 -19.50 13.77 -14.83
C GLY A 344 -19.96 13.02 -13.58
N GLU A 345 -19.62 11.74 -13.41
CA GLU A 345 -19.84 10.99 -12.16
C GLU A 345 -18.70 11.23 -11.17
N GLY A 346 -18.98 11.11 -9.87
CA GLY A 346 -17.96 11.21 -8.83
C GLY A 346 -16.98 10.05 -8.89
N TYR A 347 -15.70 10.33 -8.71
CA TYR A 347 -14.63 9.34 -8.80
C TYR A 347 -13.54 9.63 -7.79
N ILE A 348 -13.03 8.61 -7.11
CA ILE A 348 -11.99 8.78 -6.08
C ILE A 348 -10.65 8.28 -6.63
N PRO A 349 -9.78 9.13 -7.18
CA PRO A 349 -8.56 8.65 -7.86
C PRO A 349 -7.48 8.20 -6.87
N GLY A 350 -7.22 6.89 -6.81
CA GLY A 350 -6.07 6.33 -6.09
C GLY A 350 -4.72 6.72 -6.72
N LEU A 351 -3.62 6.63 -5.95
CA LEU A 351 -2.29 7.01 -6.44
C LEU A 351 -1.87 6.23 -7.70
N ALA A 352 -2.17 4.94 -7.77
CA ALA A 352 -1.79 4.10 -8.91
C ALA A 352 -2.64 4.34 -10.16
N GLU A 353 -3.66 5.21 -10.12
CA GLU A 353 -4.43 5.59 -11.30
C GLU A 353 -3.76 6.72 -12.07
N ARG A 354 -2.90 7.48 -11.39
CA ARG A 354 -2.11 8.56 -11.98
C ARG A 354 -0.88 7.97 -12.67
N SER A 355 -0.79 8.10 -14.00
CA SER A 355 0.35 7.57 -14.76
C SER A 355 1.70 8.15 -14.30
N ALA A 356 1.72 9.42 -13.91
CA ALA A 356 2.92 10.07 -13.39
C ALA A 356 3.41 9.41 -12.09
N VAL A 357 2.50 9.03 -11.19
CA VAL A 357 2.84 8.31 -9.95
C VAL A 357 3.25 6.87 -10.25
N ARG A 358 2.58 6.17 -11.17
CA ARG A 358 3.03 4.82 -11.62
C ARG A 358 4.47 4.85 -12.13
N ASN A 359 4.88 5.90 -12.83
CA ASN A 359 6.25 6.05 -13.29
C ASN A 359 7.29 6.11 -12.16
N LEU A 360 6.94 6.62 -10.98
CA LEU A 360 7.82 6.62 -9.80
C LEU A 360 8.09 5.18 -9.32
N TRP A 361 7.04 4.36 -9.14
CA TRP A 361 7.22 2.93 -8.84
C TRP A 361 8.03 2.20 -9.91
N MET A 362 7.79 2.50 -11.19
CA MET A 362 8.59 1.91 -12.27
C MET A 362 10.06 2.35 -12.23
N ASN A 363 10.36 3.56 -11.78
CA ASN A 363 11.75 3.98 -11.55
C ASN A 363 12.38 3.16 -10.43
N HIS A 364 11.67 2.88 -9.34
CA HIS A 364 12.16 2.01 -8.27
C HIS A 364 12.39 0.58 -8.79
N THR A 365 11.52 0.10 -9.67
CA THR A 365 11.72 -1.19 -10.36
C THR A 365 12.98 -1.18 -11.22
N ARG A 366 13.23 -0.12 -12.01
CA ARG A 366 14.45 0.01 -12.81
C ARG A 366 15.70 0.06 -11.95
N GLN A 367 15.66 0.79 -10.83
CA GLN A 367 16.75 0.84 -9.86
C GLN A 367 17.02 -0.54 -9.27
N ALA A 368 15.98 -1.30 -8.89
CA ALA A 368 16.13 -2.68 -8.41
C ALA A 368 16.74 -3.59 -9.48
N ILE A 369 16.26 -3.51 -10.73
CA ILE A 369 16.82 -4.27 -11.86
C ILE A 369 18.32 -3.99 -12.04
N ASN A 370 18.77 -2.75 -11.89
CA ASN A 370 20.18 -2.38 -12.02
C ASN A 370 21.08 -3.01 -10.94
N LYS A 371 20.50 -3.44 -9.81
CA LYS A 371 21.23 -4.12 -8.72
C LYS A 371 21.43 -5.61 -9.00
N LEU A 372 20.71 -6.22 -9.94
CA LEU A 372 20.83 -7.65 -10.24
C LEU A 372 22.26 -8.02 -10.66
N GLY A 373 22.79 -9.07 -10.04
CA GLY A 373 24.15 -9.57 -10.26
C GLY A 373 25.25 -8.76 -9.56
N THR A 374 24.92 -7.69 -8.83
CA THR A 374 25.89 -6.89 -8.07
C THR A 374 25.82 -7.20 -6.57
N ASP A 375 26.78 -6.70 -5.79
CA ASP A 375 26.73 -6.80 -4.33
C ASP A 375 25.54 -6.02 -3.73
N GLU A 376 25.01 -5.04 -4.45
CA GLU A 376 23.84 -4.25 -4.05
C GLU A 376 22.53 -5.04 -4.15
N ALA A 377 22.49 -6.19 -4.84
CA ALA A 377 21.30 -7.05 -4.83
C ALA A 377 20.92 -7.51 -3.41
N LEU A 378 21.91 -7.59 -2.52
CA LEU A 378 21.74 -7.92 -1.11
C LEU A 378 21.48 -6.69 -0.24
N SER A 379 21.56 -5.48 -0.83
CA SER A 379 21.32 -4.24 -0.10
C SER A 379 19.83 -4.07 0.15
N THR A 380 19.47 -3.94 1.41
CA THR A 380 18.18 -3.40 1.79
C THR A 380 18.30 -1.88 1.77
N PRO A 381 17.47 -1.14 1.01
CA PRO A 381 17.42 0.30 1.13
C PRO A 381 17.21 0.66 2.61
N THR A 382 17.96 1.63 3.09
CA THR A 382 17.83 2.13 4.47
C THR A 382 16.45 2.75 4.60
N THR A 383 15.55 2.02 5.25
CA THR A 383 14.23 2.51 5.67
C THR A 383 14.32 3.24 7.01
N ALA A 384 15.55 3.58 7.44
CA ALA A 384 15.75 4.29 8.68
C ALA A 384 15.24 5.72 8.50
N PRO A 385 14.70 6.32 9.56
CA PRO A 385 14.35 7.72 9.49
C PRO A 385 15.61 8.57 9.24
N GLU A 386 15.51 9.50 8.29
CA GLU A 386 16.57 10.45 7.95
C GLU A 386 16.28 11.77 8.67
N GLU A 387 17.33 12.39 9.24
CA GLU A 387 17.25 13.62 10.07
C GLU A 387 16.84 14.88 9.29
#